data_AF-A0A7K5MX37-F1
#
_entry.id   AF-A0A7K5MX37-F1
#
_cell.length_a   1.000
_cell.length_b   1.000
_cell.length_c   1.000
_cell.angle_alpha   90.00
_cell.angle_beta   90.00
_cell.angle_gamma   90.00
#
_symmetry.space_group_name_H-M   'P 1'
#
loop_
_entity.id
_entity.type
_entity.pdbx_description
1 polymer ?
#
loop_
_entity_poly.entity_id
_entity_poly.type
_entity_poly.pdbx_seq_one_letter_code
_entity_poly.pdbx_strand_id
1 'polypeptide(L)'
;HELLLRHLAPRAAPHGFLYLRASPQTCLERLRRRARSEEGGIQLGYLEQLHGQHELWLVARATEIHCEAARRAPVLVLDVEQDFEHDVARQGQLMAQVG
;
A
#
# COMPACT_ATOMS: atom_id res chain seq x y z
N HIS A 1 -25.74 13.14 -14.84
CA HIS A 1 -24.65 12.41 -14.16
C HIS A 1 -23.27 13.06 -14.32
N GLU A 2 -23.03 13.93 -15.34
CA GLU A 2 -21.72 14.57 -15.58
C GLU A 2 -21.30 15.66 -14.57
N LEU A 3 -22.26 16.33 -13.93
CA LEU A 3 -21.98 17.51 -13.10
C LEU A 3 -21.22 17.16 -11.81
N LEU A 4 -21.54 16.01 -11.19
CA LEU A 4 -20.84 15.47 -10.02
C LEU A 4 -19.41 15.04 -10.37
N LEU A 5 -19.22 14.36 -11.50
CA LEU A 5 -17.89 13.94 -11.95
C LEU A 5 -16.98 15.14 -12.26
N ARG A 6 -17.51 16.22 -12.86
CA ARG A 6 -16.74 17.45 -13.12
C ARG A 6 -16.18 18.14 -11.87
N HIS A 7 -16.88 18.04 -10.74
CA HIS A 7 -16.50 18.76 -9.52
C HIS A 7 -15.74 17.87 -8.52
N LEU A 8 -16.05 16.56 -8.51
CA LEU A 8 -15.44 15.61 -7.58
C LEU A 8 -14.19 14.94 -8.16
N ALA A 9 -14.13 14.65 -9.47
CA ALA A 9 -12.99 13.93 -10.04
C ALA A 9 -11.64 14.64 -9.83
N PRO A 10 -11.52 15.98 -9.97
CA PRO A 10 -10.26 16.67 -9.68
C PRO A 10 -9.91 16.68 -8.18
N ARG A 11 -10.94 16.65 -7.30
CA ARG A 11 -10.76 16.65 -5.84
C ARG A 11 -10.49 15.27 -5.25
N ALA A 12 -10.89 14.22 -5.96
CA ALA A 12 -10.68 12.82 -5.57
C ALA A 12 -9.35 12.25 -6.11
N ALA A 13 -8.63 13.03 -6.93
CA ALA A 13 -7.33 12.64 -7.45
C ALA A 13 -6.27 12.59 -6.33
N PRO A 14 -5.59 11.46 -6.11
CA PRO A 14 -4.51 11.40 -5.14
C PRO A 14 -3.30 12.19 -5.65
N HIS A 15 -2.68 12.97 -4.77
CA HIS A 15 -1.43 13.66 -5.06
C HIS A 15 -0.22 12.71 -5.11
N GLY A 16 -0.34 11.53 -4.50
CA GLY A 16 0.70 10.52 -4.41
C GLY A 16 0.20 9.30 -3.64
N PHE A 17 0.98 8.23 -3.69
CA PHE A 17 0.76 7.02 -2.91
C PHE A 17 1.95 6.76 -2.00
N LEU A 18 1.66 6.28 -0.80
CA LEU A 18 2.66 5.74 0.11
C LEU A 18 2.50 4.21 0.15
N TYR A 19 3.46 3.48 -0.39
CA TYR A 19 3.44 2.03 -0.41
C TYR A 19 4.30 1.46 0.71
N LEU A 20 3.65 0.97 1.76
CA LEU A 20 4.30 0.25 2.85
C LEU A 20 4.58 -1.19 2.41
N ARG A 21 5.81 -1.44 1.93
CA ARG A 21 6.21 -2.71 1.36
C ARG A 21 6.75 -3.64 2.44
N ALA A 22 6.17 -4.84 2.51
CA ALA A 22 6.65 -5.96 3.32
C ALA A 22 6.34 -7.27 2.60
N SER A 23 7.08 -8.33 2.95
CA SER A 23 6.89 -9.67 2.42
C SER A 23 5.53 -10.26 2.84
N PRO A 24 4.95 -11.17 2.05
CA PRO A 24 3.76 -11.92 2.44
C PRO A 24 3.91 -12.66 3.77
N GLN A 25 5.11 -13.16 4.08
CA GLN A 25 5.44 -13.86 5.31
C GLN A 25 5.32 -12.92 6.51
N THR A 26 5.96 -11.76 6.44
CA THR A 26 5.87 -10.71 7.48
C THR A 26 4.43 -10.23 7.66
N CYS A 27 3.69 -10.06 6.57
CA CYS A 27 2.27 -9.70 6.63
C CYS A 27 1.43 -10.78 7.34
N LEU A 28 1.68 -12.06 7.07
CA LEU A 28 0.99 -13.18 7.70
C LEU A 28 1.29 -13.26 9.19
N GLU A 29 2.55 -13.06 9.59
CA GLU A 29 2.95 -13.01 10.99
C GLU A 29 2.25 -11.88 11.74
N ARG A 30 2.22 -10.67 11.15
CA ARG A 30 1.50 -9.50 11.71
C ARG A 30 0.00 -9.76 11.81
N LEU A 31 -0.59 -10.39 10.81
CA LEU A 31 -2.01 -10.79 10.80
C LEU A 31 -2.31 -11.74 11.98
N ARG A 32 -1.49 -12.78 12.14
CA ARG A 32 -1.61 -13.74 13.25
C ARG A 32 -1.46 -13.08 14.62
N ARG A 33 -0.49 -12.17 14.77
CA ARG A 33 -0.28 -11.40 16.02
C ARG A 33 -1.50 -10.54 16.39
N ARG A 34 -2.17 -9.95 15.39
CA ARG A 34 -3.40 -9.14 15.61
C ARG A 34 -4.62 -9.98 16.02
N ALA A 35 -4.62 -11.28 15.69
CA ALA A 35 -5.62 -12.25 16.14
C ALA A 35 -7.09 -11.87 15.87
N ARG A 36 -7.38 -11.25 14.72
CA ARG A 36 -8.76 -10.96 14.29
C ARG A 36 -9.45 -12.23 13.81
N SER A 37 -10.64 -12.50 14.34
CA SER A 37 -11.44 -13.69 14.02
C SER A 37 -11.72 -13.85 12.52
N GLU A 38 -11.99 -12.74 11.84
CA GLU A 38 -12.34 -12.67 10.42
C GLU A 38 -11.13 -12.94 9.52
N GLU A 39 -9.92 -12.69 10.01
CA GLU A 39 -8.67 -12.87 9.26
C GLU A 39 -8.08 -14.29 9.45
N GLY A 40 -8.63 -15.12 10.36
CA GLY A 40 -8.06 -16.42 10.74
C GLY A 40 -7.98 -17.47 9.64
N GLY A 41 -8.77 -17.33 8.56
CA GLY A 41 -8.74 -18.23 7.40
C GLY A 41 -7.71 -17.85 6.32
N ILE A 42 -7.09 -16.67 6.42
CA ILE A 42 -6.21 -16.14 5.38
C ILE A 42 -4.93 -16.98 5.28
N GLN A 43 -4.67 -17.49 4.07
CA GLN A 43 -3.50 -18.31 3.75
C GLN A 43 -2.38 -17.46 3.13
N LEU A 44 -1.14 -17.94 3.23
CA LEU A 44 0.03 -17.28 2.65
C LEU A 44 -0.15 -17.02 1.14
N GLY A 45 -0.65 -18.00 0.39
CA GLY A 45 -0.83 -17.86 -1.06
C GLY A 45 -1.76 -16.71 -1.46
N TYR A 46 -2.74 -16.37 -0.62
CA TYR A 46 -3.58 -15.19 -0.86
C TYR A 46 -2.79 -13.89 -0.69
N LEU A 47 -1.94 -13.80 0.33
CA LEU A 47 -1.07 -12.65 0.55
C LEU A 47 0.00 -12.52 -0.55
N GLU A 48 0.51 -13.63 -1.09
CA GLU A 48 1.42 -13.63 -2.24
C GLU A 48 0.74 -13.05 -3.49
N GLN A 49 -0.51 -13.44 -3.77
CA GLN A 49 -1.29 -12.87 -4.87
C GLN A 49 -1.54 -11.37 -4.69
N LEU A 50 -1.88 -10.94 -3.47
CA LEU A 50 -2.07 -9.52 -3.16
C LEU A 50 -0.76 -8.76 -3.32
N HIS A 51 0.35 -9.26 -2.78
CA HIS A 51 1.66 -8.64 -2.91
C HIS A 51 2.04 -8.48 -4.38
N GLY A 52 1.89 -9.53 -5.20
CA GLY A 52 2.15 -9.47 -6.63
C GLY A 52 1.34 -8.38 -7.35
N GLN A 53 0.07 -8.21 -7.00
CA GLN A 53 -0.75 -7.13 -7.56
C GLN A 53 -0.25 -5.73 -7.16
N HIS A 54 0.19 -5.54 -5.91
CA HIS A 54 0.77 -4.27 -5.46
C HIS A 54 2.10 -3.98 -6.16
N GLU A 55 2.97 -4.99 -6.34
CA GLU A 55 4.24 -4.84 -7.06
C GLU A 55 4.00 -4.48 -8.53
N LEU A 56 3.08 -5.16 -9.21
CA LEU A 56 2.71 -4.85 -10.60
C LEU A 56 2.13 -3.44 -10.74
N TRP A 57 1.33 -2.99 -9.78
CA TRP A 57 0.68 -1.69 -9.85
C TRP A 57 1.60 -0.53 -9.44
N LEU A 58 2.16 -0.59 -8.24
CA LEU A 58 2.83 0.54 -7.58
C LEU A 58 4.31 0.65 -7.94
N VAL A 59 4.96 -0.48 -8.27
CA VAL A 59 6.39 -0.54 -8.58
C VAL A 59 6.62 -0.68 -10.09
N ALA A 60 6.13 -1.76 -10.69
CA ALA A 60 6.35 -2.04 -12.12
C ALA A 60 5.47 -1.19 -13.05
N ARG A 61 4.41 -0.56 -12.52
CA ARG A 61 3.45 0.26 -13.29
C ARG A 61 2.84 -0.50 -14.49
N ALA A 62 2.70 -1.81 -14.37
CA ALA A 62 2.21 -2.71 -15.41
C ALA A 62 0.69 -2.96 -15.33
N THR A 63 0.06 -2.62 -14.20
CA THR A 63 -1.40 -2.71 -14.05
C THR A 63 -2.10 -1.59 -14.80
N GLU A 64 -3.12 -1.94 -15.60
CA GLU A 64 -3.94 -0.97 -16.31
C GLU A 64 -4.82 -0.17 -15.32
N ILE A 65 -4.67 1.15 -15.32
CA ILE A 65 -5.44 2.06 -14.45
C ILE A 65 -6.19 3.07 -15.33
N HIS A 66 -7.52 3.04 -15.25
CA HIS A 66 -8.41 3.90 -16.04
C HIS A 66 -8.58 5.32 -15.46
N CYS A 67 -8.02 5.58 -14.28
CA CYS A 67 -7.94 6.92 -13.70
C CYS A 67 -6.56 7.53 -14.01
N GLU A 68 -6.52 8.51 -14.92
CA GLU A 68 -5.27 9.13 -15.34
C GLU A 68 -4.50 9.78 -14.18
N ALA A 69 -5.20 10.45 -13.27
CA ALA A 69 -4.58 11.08 -12.11
C ALA A 69 -3.86 10.06 -11.21
N ALA A 70 -4.52 8.93 -10.92
CA ALA A 70 -3.92 7.84 -10.15
C ALA A 70 -2.76 7.18 -10.92
N ARG A 71 -2.87 7.02 -12.24
CA ARG A 71 -1.79 6.45 -13.07
C ARG A 71 -0.51 7.28 -13.03
N ARG A 72 -0.63 8.62 -12.98
CA ARG A 72 0.51 9.55 -12.97
C ARG A 72 1.02 9.88 -11.56
N ALA A 73 0.27 9.54 -10.51
CA ALA A 73 0.64 9.91 -9.15
C ALA A 73 1.99 9.25 -8.74
N PRO A 74 2.90 10.02 -8.10
CA PRO A 74 4.15 9.50 -7.57
C PRO A 74 3.87 8.45 -6.49
N VAL A 75 4.75 7.45 -6.39
CA VAL A 75 4.70 6.43 -5.35
C VAL A 75 6.00 6.52 -4.56
N LEU A 76 5.88 6.75 -3.25
CA LEU A 76 6.98 6.59 -2.30
C LEU A 76 6.88 5.18 -1.70
N VAL A 77 7.92 4.38 -1.87
CA VAL A 77 7.99 3.02 -1.32
C VAL A 77 8.75 3.06 0.00
N LEU A 78 8.11 2.60 1.06
CA LEU A 78 8.73 2.46 2.38
C LEU A 78 8.92 0.98 2.69
N ASP A 79 10.17 0.56 2.88
CA ASP A 79 10.48 -0.80 3.33
C ASP A 79 10.19 -0.93 4.83
N VAL A 80 9.12 -1.67 5.12
CA VAL A 80 8.66 -1.95 6.48
C VAL A 80 8.75 -3.44 6.79
N GLU A 81 9.75 -4.13 6.24
CA GLU A 81 9.97 -5.56 6.51
C GLU A 81 10.21 -5.80 8.00
N GLN A 82 11.10 -5.01 8.62
CA GLN A 82 11.32 -5.11 10.06
C GLN A 82 10.26 -4.28 10.79
N ASP A 83 9.87 -4.79 11.96
CA ASP A 83 8.92 -4.12 12.83
C ASP A 83 9.45 -2.75 13.25
N PHE A 84 8.60 -1.73 13.14
CA PHE A 84 8.90 -0.36 13.49
C PHE A 84 7.94 0.18 14.54
N GLU A 85 6.95 -0.60 14.99
CA GLU A 85 5.93 -0.16 15.95
C GLU A 85 6.55 0.36 17.26
N HIS A 86 7.66 -0.25 17.67
CA HIS A 86 8.35 0.06 18.93
C HIS A 86 9.80 0.55 18.74
N ASP A 87 10.23 0.83 17.50
CA ASP A 87 11.58 1.31 17.19
C ASP A 87 11.54 2.77 16.75
N VAL A 88 11.82 3.68 17.70
CA VAL A 88 11.80 5.14 17.47
C VAL A 88 12.85 5.57 16.43
N ALA A 89 14.02 4.91 16.39
CA ALA A 89 15.04 5.24 15.41
C ALA A 89 14.56 4.90 13.99
N ARG A 90 13.96 3.72 13.82
CA ARG A 90 13.38 3.28 12.56
C ARG A 90 12.17 4.13 12.14
N GLN A 91 11.32 4.52 13.09
CA GLN A 91 10.23 5.47 12.84
C GLN A 91 10.79 6.80 12.30
N GLY A 92 11.84 7.34 12.92
CA GLY A 92 12.52 8.55 12.44
C GLY A 92 13.07 8.40 11.02
N GLN A 93 13.70 7.27 10.71
CA GLN A 93 14.21 6.97 9.36
C GLN A 93 13.11 6.87 8.30
N LEU A 94 11.96 6.29 8.65
CA LEU A 94 10.80 6.21 7.76
C LEU A 94 10.17 7.60 7.56
N MET A 95 10.05 8.40 8.62
CA MET A 95 9.51 9.76 8.52
C MET A 95 10.41 10.69 7.71
N ALA A 96 11.73 10.55 7.81
CA ALA A 96 12.68 11.32 7.00
C ALA A 96 12.56 11.07 5.49
N GLN A 97 11.96 9.96 5.06
CA GLN A 97 11.71 9.67 3.64
C GLN A 97 10.41 10.30 3.12
N VAL A 98 9.49 10.67 4.02
CA VAL A 98 8.17 11.25 3.69
C VAL A 98 8.23 12.78 3.61
N GLY A 99 9.31 13.41 4.13
CA GLY A 99 9.50 14.86 4.22
C GLY A 99 10.32 15.46 3.09
#